data_AF-A0A8C8C1B9-F1
#
_entry.id   AF-A0A8C8C1B9-F1
#
_cell.length_a   1.000
_cell.length_b   1.000
_cell.length_c   1.000
_cell.angle_alpha   90.00
_cell.angle_beta   90.00
_cell.angle_gamma   90.00
#
_symmetry.space_group_name_H-M   'P 1'
#
loop_
_entity.id
_entity.type
_entity.pdbx_description
1 polymer ?
#
loop_
_entity_poly.entity_id
_entity_poly.type
_entity_poly.pdbx_seq_one_letter_code
_entity_poly.pdbx_strand_id
1 'polypeptide(L)'
;MYSIIHHCSVYLLYCEEYIRGCFNQFTRNTFQKLFDVVLNNNSHLVALSPFCQLNDSLSQLYTDFRSFKLHLDWLIDVRVSMSLPVSLTTVEVTRVLQHISSLCSTALQQIACPLPQISIPSFPTQLTTWDVVLLSYEIPERLGFYCQWSTRVLVLLKSRVQGL
;
A
#
# COMPACT_ATOMS: atom_id res chain seq x y z
N MET A 1 -35.21 3.81 -6.75
CA MET A 1 -34.13 4.17 -5.79
C MET A 1 -33.63 2.96 -4.99
N TYR A 2 -34.52 2.15 -4.37
CA TYR A 2 -34.13 0.92 -3.65
C TYR A 2 -33.32 -0.10 -4.46
N SER A 3 -33.62 -0.27 -5.76
CA SER A 3 -32.91 -1.23 -6.62
C SER A 3 -31.45 -0.87 -6.90
N ILE A 4 -31.09 0.41 -6.91
CA ILE A 4 -29.71 0.87 -7.18
C ILE A 4 -28.85 0.68 -5.94
N ILE A 5 -29.38 1.01 -4.76
CA ILE A 5 -28.71 0.82 -3.48
C ILE A 5 -28.41 -0.67 -3.24
N HIS A 6 -29.38 -1.56 -3.53
CA HIS A 6 -29.19 -3.00 -3.38
C HIS A 6 -28.15 -3.57 -4.36
N HIS A 7 -28.12 -3.08 -5.60
CA HIS A 7 -27.15 -3.49 -6.60
C HIS A 7 -25.74 -2.99 -6.27
N CYS A 8 -25.62 -1.75 -5.79
CA CYS A 8 -24.36 -1.21 -5.28
C CYS A 8 -23.86 -1.99 -4.05
N SER A 9 -24.73 -2.37 -3.11
CA SER A 9 -24.34 -3.17 -1.94
C SER A 9 -23.76 -4.54 -2.31
N VAL A 10 -24.30 -5.21 -3.33
CA VAL A 10 -23.76 -6.51 -3.80
C VAL A 10 -22.40 -6.34 -4.48
N TYR A 11 -22.23 -5.31 -5.31
CA TYR A 11 -20.95 -4.99 -5.94
C TYR A 11 -19.88 -4.57 -4.93
N LEU A 12 -20.28 -3.86 -3.88
CA LEU A 12 -19.39 -3.50 -2.78
C LEU A 12 -18.86 -4.74 -2.06
N LEU A 13 -19.71 -5.72 -1.75
CA LEU A 13 -19.29 -6.98 -1.14
C LEU A 13 -18.32 -7.79 -2.03
N TYR A 14 -18.54 -7.79 -3.35
CA TYR A 14 -17.63 -8.45 -4.29
C TYR A 14 -16.25 -7.78 -4.32
N CYS A 15 -16.20 -6.44 -4.29
CA CYS A 15 -14.94 -5.70 -4.16
C CYS A 15 -14.21 -6.08 -2.86
N GLU A 16 -14.93 -6.23 -1.75
CA GLU A 16 -14.33 -6.56 -0.45
C GLU A 16 -13.64 -7.93 -0.44
N GLU A 17 -14.24 -8.95 -1.05
CA GLU A 17 -13.63 -10.28 -1.19
C GLU A 17 -12.35 -10.25 -2.04
N TYR A 18 -12.33 -9.44 -3.09
CA TYR A 18 -11.15 -9.26 -3.93
C TYR A 18 -9.99 -8.58 -3.19
N ILE A 19 -10.28 -7.52 -2.42
CA ILE A 19 -9.31 -6.82 -1.55
C ILE A 19 -8.70 -7.80 -0.56
N ARG A 20 -9.56 -8.60 0.09
CA ARG A 20 -9.15 -9.63 1.04
C ARG A 20 -8.22 -10.66 0.41
N GLY A 21 -8.50 -11.10 -0.82
CA GLY A 21 -7.67 -12.04 -1.57
C GLY A 21 -6.28 -11.51 -1.89
N CYS A 22 -6.20 -10.31 -2.50
CA CYS A 22 -4.93 -9.66 -2.87
C CYS A 22 -4.04 -9.39 -1.65
N PHE A 23 -4.66 -8.99 -0.53
CA PHE A 23 -3.95 -8.61 0.69
C PHE A 23 -3.43 -9.81 1.50
N ASN A 24 -4.21 -10.91 1.57
CA ASN A 24 -3.78 -12.14 2.23
C ASN A 24 -2.51 -12.74 1.60
N GLN A 25 -2.33 -12.58 0.28
CA GLN A 25 -1.13 -13.06 -0.42
C GLN A 25 0.11 -12.20 -0.10
N PHE A 26 -0.08 -10.90 0.15
CA PHE A 26 1.01 -9.95 0.40
C PHE A 26 1.52 -9.98 1.85
N THR A 27 0.60 -10.02 2.82
CA THR A 27 0.91 -9.86 4.25
C THR A 27 1.52 -11.11 4.90
N ARG A 28 1.24 -12.31 4.39
CA ARG A 28 1.35 -13.48 5.26
C ARG A 28 2.75 -13.88 5.71
N ASN A 29 3.84 -13.51 5.03
CA ASN A 29 5.20 -13.91 5.47
C ASN A 29 6.37 -13.22 4.73
N THR A 30 6.10 -12.50 3.65
CA THR A 30 7.14 -12.14 2.67
C THR A 30 7.80 -10.81 2.98
N PHE A 31 7.01 -9.76 3.26
CA PHE A 31 7.54 -8.41 3.46
C PHE A 31 8.40 -8.31 4.73
N GLN A 32 7.93 -8.79 5.89
CA GLN A 32 8.70 -8.73 7.14
C GLN A 32 10.01 -9.52 7.06
N LYS A 33 9.98 -10.76 6.53
CA LYS A 33 11.19 -11.59 6.39
C LYS A 33 12.17 -11.04 5.35
N LEU A 34 11.68 -10.36 4.31
CA LEU A 34 12.53 -9.68 3.34
C LEU A 34 13.16 -8.42 3.96
N PHE A 35 12.36 -7.69 4.73
CA PHE A 35 12.75 -6.47 5.40
C PHE A 35 13.84 -6.72 6.47
N ASP A 36 13.68 -7.76 7.30
CA ASP A 36 14.68 -8.14 8.31
C ASP A 36 16.03 -8.54 7.67
N VAL A 37 16.00 -9.17 6.49
CA VAL A 37 17.21 -9.55 5.74
C VAL A 37 17.91 -8.34 5.11
N VAL A 38 17.14 -7.37 4.61
CA VAL A 38 17.70 -6.12 4.06
C VAL A 38 18.34 -5.30 5.19
N LEU A 39 17.70 -5.18 6.35
CA LEU A 39 18.23 -4.38 7.46
C LEU A 39 19.47 -4.95 8.14
N ASN A 40 19.50 -6.27 8.38
CA ASN A 40 20.59 -6.90 9.14
C ASN A 40 21.94 -6.93 8.39
N ASN A 41 21.96 -6.69 7.07
CA ASN A 41 23.19 -6.72 6.27
C ASN A 41 23.80 -5.32 5.98
N ASN A 42 23.17 -4.23 6.46
CA ASN A 42 23.46 -2.88 5.96
C ASN A 42 24.37 -1.99 6.84
N SER A 43 24.88 -2.46 7.98
CA SER A 43 25.63 -1.58 8.90
C SER A 43 27.03 -1.14 8.40
N HIS A 44 27.54 -1.66 7.28
CA HIS A 44 28.93 -1.41 6.85
C HIS A 44 29.15 -1.03 5.37
N LEU A 45 28.13 -0.98 4.49
CA LEU A 45 28.35 -0.98 3.02
C LEU A 45 27.69 0.18 2.24
N VAL A 46 27.60 1.37 2.85
CA VAL A 46 26.95 2.57 2.29
C VAL A 46 27.55 3.08 0.94
N ALA A 47 28.63 2.51 0.43
CA ALA A 47 29.39 3.06 -0.71
C ALA A 47 29.35 2.28 -2.05
N LEU A 48 28.56 1.21 -2.19
CA LEU A 48 28.51 0.43 -3.45
C LEU A 48 27.26 0.79 -4.29
N SER A 49 27.41 0.91 -5.62
CA SER A 49 26.35 1.28 -6.58
C SER A 49 25.03 0.48 -6.53
N PRO A 50 24.98 -0.79 -6.07
CA PRO A 50 23.71 -1.51 -5.86
C PRO A 50 22.86 -0.93 -4.71
N PHE A 51 23.48 -0.22 -3.76
CA PHE A 51 22.78 0.36 -2.60
C PHE A 51 22.05 1.66 -2.93
N CYS A 52 22.51 2.45 -3.92
CA CYS A 52 21.72 3.59 -4.42
C CYS A 52 20.37 3.12 -4.99
N GLN A 53 20.37 2.02 -5.77
CA GLN A 53 19.13 1.43 -6.30
C GLN A 53 18.21 0.88 -5.20
N LEU A 54 18.78 0.40 -4.09
CA LEU A 54 18.03 -0.04 -2.92
C LEU A 54 17.36 1.14 -2.21
N ASN A 55 18.08 2.26 -2.01
CA ASN A 55 17.55 3.48 -1.41
C ASN A 55 16.40 4.06 -2.22
N ASP A 56 16.56 4.12 -3.55
CA ASP A 56 15.52 4.60 -4.47
C ASP A 56 14.29 3.68 -4.43
N SER A 57 14.50 2.36 -4.43
CA SER A 57 13.41 1.39 -4.35
C SER A 57 12.65 1.47 -3.03
N LEU A 58 13.36 1.58 -1.89
CA LEU A 58 12.74 1.72 -0.57
C LEU A 58 12.01 3.06 -0.42
N SER A 59 12.58 4.14 -0.97
CA SER A 59 11.95 5.47 -1.00
C SER A 59 10.67 5.47 -1.82
N GLN A 60 10.68 4.78 -2.98
CA GLN A 60 9.51 4.62 -3.82
C GLN A 60 8.43 3.78 -3.13
N LEU A 61 8.79 2.65 -2.52
CA LEU A 61 7.88 1.81 -1.74
C LEU A 61 7.23 2.60 -0.59
N TYR A 62 8.02 3.36 0.17
CA TYR A 62 7.52 4.23 1.24
C TYR A 62 6.49 5.24 0.71
N THR A 63 6.82 5.91 -0.39
CA THR A 63 5.99 6.96 -0.99
C THR A 63 4.67 6.40 -1.50
N ASP A 64 4.72 5.29 -2.22
CA ASP A 64 3.55 4.67 -2.84
C ASP A 64 2.62 4.06 -1.78
N PHE A 65 3.14 3.33 -0.79
CA PHE A 65 2.30 2.75 0.25
C PHE A 65 1.60 3.82 1.09
N ARG A 66 2.29 4.93 1.39
CA ARG A 66 1.65 6.05 2.09
C ARG A 66 0.63 6.75 1.20
N SER A 67 0.88 6.88 -0.10
CA SER A 67 -0.08 7.42 -1.06
C SER A 67 -1.35 6.55 -1.14
N PHE A 68 -1.22 5.23 -1.28
CA PHE A 68 -2.36 4.30 -1.24
C PHE A 68 -3.13 4.40 0.07
N LYS A 69 -2.43 4.55 1.20
CA LYS A 69 -3.08 4.78 2.49
C LYS A 69 -3.93 6.04 2.47
N LEU A 70 -3.37 7.17 2.01
CA LEU A 70 -4.10 8.45 1.92
C LEU A 70 -5.37 8.32 1.06
N HIS A 71 -5.29 7.62 -0.07
CA HIS A 71 -6.44 7.39 -0.94
C HIS A 71 -7.53 6.52 -0.28
N LEU A 72 -7.12 5.47 0.44
CA LEU A 72 -8.08 4.60 1.14
C LEU A 72 -8.70 5.28 2.37
N ASP A 73 -7.93 6.04 3.15
CA ASP A 73 -8.46 6.85 4.25
C ASP A 73 -9.48 7.88 3.73
N TRP A 74 -9.14 8.59 2.66
CA TRP A 74 -10.05 9.52 2.01
C TRP A 74 -11.34 8.82 1.54
N LEU A 75 -11.23 7.65 0.91
CA LEU A 75 -12.38 6.88 0.46
C LEU A 75 -13.26 6.42 1.63
N ILE A 76 -12.67 6.06 2.76
CA ILE A 76 -13.40 5.75 4.00
C ILE A 76 -14.17 6.99 4.46
N ASP A 77 -13.53 8.16 4.54
CA ASP A 77 -14.15 9.41 4.98
C ASP A 77 -15.32 9.81 4.06
N VAL A 78 -15.14 9.70 2.74
CA VAL A 78 -16.21 9.94 1.76
C VAL A 78 -17.39 9.00 2.00
N ARG A 79 -17.15 7.70 2.18
CA ARG A 79 -18.22 6.72 2.46
C ARG A 79 -18.97 7.07 3.74
N VAL A 80 -18.26 7.41 4.81
CA VAL A 80 -18.89 7.85 6.07
C VAL A 80 -19.76 9.08 5.83
N SER A 81 -19.25 10.10 5.14
CA SER A 81 -20.00 11.33 4.84
C SER A 81 -21.27 11.09 4.02
N MET A 82 -21.24 10.08 3.13
CA MET A 82 -22.37 9.68 2.29
C MET A 82 -23.28 8.65 2.94
N SER A 83 -23.04 8.27 4.20
CA SER A 83 -23.77 7.18 4.88
C SER A 83 -23.72 5.85 4.12
N LEU A 84 -22.63 5.60 3.41
CA LEU A 84 -22.36 4.34 2.73
C LEU A 84 -21.64 3.36 3.66
N PRO A 85 -21.80 2.04 3.48
CA PRO A 85 -21.11 1.05 4.28
C PRO A 85 -19.59 1.22 4.16
N VAL A 86 -18.85 1.02 5.24
CA VAL A 86 -17.39 0.94 5.24
C VAL A 86 -16.98 -0.50 5.53
N SER A 87 -16.16 -1.06 4.66
CA SER A 87 -15.64 -2.42 4.86
C SER A 87 -14.61 -2.45 5.98
N LEU A 88 -14.75 -3.40 6.90
CA LEU A 88 -13.72 -3.70 7.90
C LEU A 88 -12.39 -4.08 7.22
N THR A 89 -12.44 -4.77 6.09
CA THR A 89 -11.25 -5.15 5.32
C THR A 89 -10.51 -3.91 4.80
N THR A 90 -11.22 -2.90 4.28
CA THR A 90 -10.57 -1.65 3.85
C THR A 90 -9.84 -0.98 5.00
N VAL A 91 -10.43 -0.97 6.21
CA VAL A 91 -9.80 -0.41 7.41
C VAL A 91 -8.59 -1.24 7.87
N GLU A 92 -8.64 -2.56 7.75
CA GLU A 92 -7.47 -3.43 8.03
C GLU A 92 -6.33 -3.18 7.04
N VAL A 93 -6.65 -2.99 5.76
CA VAL A 93 -5.67 -2.67 4.73
C VAL A 93 -4.96 -1.34 5.02
N THR A 94 -5.68 -0.28 5.43
CA THR A 94 -5.03 1.00 5.76
C THR A 94 -4.10 0.88 6.96
N ARG A 95 -4.44 0.06 7.97
CA ARG A 95 -3.55 -0.22 9.11
C ARG A 95 -2.28 -0.94 8.68
N VAL A 96 -2.37 -1.91 7.78
CA VAL A 96 -1.18 -2.61 7.28
C VAL A 96 -0.33 -1.72 6.38
N LEU A 97 -0.94 -0.91 5.51
CA LEU A 97 -0.20 0.09 4.73
C LEU A 97 0.56 1.06 5.65
N GLN A 98 -0.04 1.47 6.76
CA GLN A 98 0.64 2.27 7.78
C GLN A 98 1.82 1.52 8.40
N HIS A 99 1.63 0.25 8.75
CA HIS A 99 2.69 -0.58 9.32
C HIS A 99 3.86 -0.74 8.35
N ILE A 100 3.60 -1.09 7.09
CA ILE A 100 4.62 -1.23 6.04
C ILE A 100 5.34 0.09 5.79
N SER A 101 4.61 1.20 5.71
CA SER A 101 5.21 2.53 5.54
C SER A 101 6.14 2.87 6.72
N SER A 102 5.74 2.49 7.94
CA SER A 102 6.58 2.66 9.13
C SER A 102 7.85 1.82 9.04
N LEU A 103 7.76 0.58 8.57
CA LEU A 103 8.94 -0.25 8.32
C LEU A 103 9.86 0.43 7.29
N CYS A 104 9.36 0.79 6.11
CA CYS A 104 10.17 1.49 5.11
C CYS A 104 10.82 2.77 5.67
N SER A 105 10.11 3.54 6.48
CA SER A 105 10.66 4.72 7.15
C SER A 105 11.82 4.37 8.08
N THR A 106 11.67 3.36 8.93
CA THR A 106 12.75 2.88 9.80
C THR A 106 13.95 2.41 9.00
N ALA A 107 13.75 1.71 7.88
CA ALA A 107 14.85 1.30 7.01
C ALA A 107 15.61 2.46 6.40
N LEU A 108 14.90 3.44 5.84
CA LEU A 108 15.51 4.63 5.25
C LEU A 108 16.34 5.39 6.29
N GLN A 109 15.84 5.50 7.52
CA GLN A 109 16.57 6.13 8.62
C GLN A 109 17.83 5.36 9.02
N GLN A 110 17.77 4.03 9.09
CA GLN A 110 18.92 3.19 9.44
C GLN A 110 20.05 3.28 8.41
N ILE A 111 19.72 3.47 7.13
CA ILE A 111 20.70 3.65 6.04
C ILE A 111 21.03 5.13 5.79
N ALA A 112 20.66 6.03 6.72
CA ALA A 112 20.87 7.48 6.64
C ALA A 112 20.32 8.13 5.34
N CYS A 113 19.30 7.52 4.74
CA CYS A 113 18.61 8.06 3.58
C CYS A 113 17.48 9.00 4.02
N PRO A 114 17.38 10.22 3.47
CA PRO A 114 16.31 11.14 3.82
C PRO A 114 14.95 10.58 3.42
N LEU A 115 13.96 10.76 4.29
CA LEU A 115 12.58 10.39 4.00
C LEU A 115 12.02 11.27 2.86
N PRO A 116 11.45 10.65 1.80
CA PRO A 116 10.76 11.39 0.77
C PRO A 116 9.63 12.25 1.36
N GLN A 117 9.51 13.48 0.85
CA GLN A 117 8.36 14.34 1.12
C GLN A 117 7.16 13.81 0.37
N ILE A 118 6.02 13.73 1.04
CA ILE A 118 4.80 13.18 0.46
C ILE A 118 3.77 14.29 0.38
N SER A 119 3.45 14.68 -0.85
CA SER A 119 2.40 15.64 -1.13
C SER A 119 1.05 15.00 -0.85
N ILE A 120 0.18 15.72 -0.13
CA ILE A 120 -1.21 15.29 0.05
C ILE A 120 -1.91 15.39 -1.30
N PRO A 121 -2.53 14.32 -1.81
CA PRO A 121 -3.26 14.38 -3.07
C PRO A 121 -4.44 15.35 -2.96
N SER A 122 -4.71 16.09 -4.04
CA SER A 122 -5.95 16.85 -4.16
C SER A 122 -7.09 15.89 -4.50
N PHE A 123 -7.95 15.60 -3.53
CA PHE A 123 -9.08 14.70 -3.73
C PHE A 123 -10.33 15.40 -4.27
N PRO A 124 -11.15 14.73 -5.10
CA PRO A 124 -12.41 15.31 -5.58
C PRO A 124 -13.42 15.47 -4.44
N THR A 125 -14.10 16.61 -4.41
CA THR A 125 -15.09 16.95 -3.37
C THR A 125 -16.53 16.72 -3.80
N GLN A 126 -16.78 16.68 -5.12
CA GLN A 126 -18.10 16.42 -5.70
C GLN A 126 -18.08 15.02 -6.31
N LEU A 127 -18.59 14.05 -5.54
CA LEU A 127 -18.73 12.67 -5.99
C LEU A 127 -20.20 12.28 -5.97
N THR A 128 -20.58 11.41 -6.88
CA THR A 128 -21.83 10.66 -6.81
C THR A 128 -21.60 9.34 -6.07
N THR A 129 -22.67 8.68 -5.62
CA THR A 129 -22.58 7.33 -5.05
C THR A 129 -21.95 6.33 -6.02
N TRP A 130 -22.16 6.49 -7.33
CA TRP A 130 -21.56 5.63 -8.35
C TRP A 130 -20.05 5.81 -8.44
N ASP A 131 -19.56 7.04 -8.37
CA ASP A 131 -18.12 7.33 -8.37
C ASP A 131 -17.43 6.68 -7.17
N VAL A 132 -18.07 6.72 -5.99
CA VAL A 132 -17.54 6.06 -4.80
C VAL A 132 -17.48 4.55 -4.99
N VAL A 133 -18.49 3.93 -5.60
CA VAL A 133 -18.47 2.48 -5.90
C VAL A 133 -17.34 2.13 -6.86
N LEU A 134 -17.15 2.92 -7.92
CA LEU A 134 -16.07 2.70 -8.89
C LEU A 134 -14.68 2.82 -8.26
N LEU A 135 -14.44 3.90 -7.50
CA LEU A 135 -13.17 4.13 -6.80
C LEU A 135 -12.87 3.05 -5.77
N SER A 136 -13.91 2.47 -5.19
CA SER A 136 -13.81 1.37 -4.24
C SER A 136 -13.40 0.04 -4.85
N TYR A 137 -13.53 -0.09 -6.17
CA TYR A 137 -12.97 -1.20 -6.93
C TYR A 137 -11.56 -0.84 -7.42
N GLU A 138 -11.40 0.33 -8.03
CA GLU A 138 -10.19 0.71 -8.74
C GLU A 138 -8.97 0.93 -7.83
N ILE A 139 -9.14 1.64 -6.70
CA ILE A 139 -8.02 1.93 -5.79
C ILE A 139 -7.43 0.62 -5.24
N PRO A 140 -8.23 -0.32 -4.71
CA PRO A 140 -7.68 -1.55 -4.20
C PRO A 140 -7.18 -2.52 -5.28
N GLU A 141 -7.76 -2.49 -6.49
CA GLU A 141 -7.23 -3.26 -7.62
C GLU A 141 -5.82 -2.79 -8.00
N ARG A 142 -5.61 -1.48 -8.13
CA ARG A 142 -4.29 -0.89 -8.35
C ARG A 142 -3.31 -1.23 -7.22
N LEU A 143 -3.77 -1.18 -5.97
CA LEU A 143 -2.97 -1.62 -4.83
C LEU A 143 -2.59 -3.10 -4.94
N GLY A 144 -3.50 -3.97 -5.35
CA GLY A 144 -3.23 -5.40 -5.58
C GLY A 144 -2.11 -5.62 -6.59
N PHE A 145 -2.16 -4.95 -7.74
CA PHE A 145 -1.08 -4.99 -8.73
C PHE A 145 0.24 -4.45 -8.18
N TYR A 146 0.19 -3.34 -7.44
CA TYR A 146 1.37 -2.76 -6.82
C TYR A 146 2.01 -3.69 -5.78
N CYS A 147 1.20 -4.35 -4.95
CA CYS A 147 1.65 -5.36 -3.98
C CYS A 147 2.35 -6.54 -4.66
N GLN A 148 1.84 -7.01 -5.80
CA GLN A 148 2.49 -8.08 -6.57
C GLN A 148 3.83 -7.63 -7.15
N TRP A 149 3.87 -6.42 -7.72
CA TRP A 149 5.10 -5.84 -8.27
C TRP A 149 6.16 -5.60 -7.19
N SER A 150 5.79 -4.97 -6.07
CA SER A 150 6.68 -4.69 -4.95
C SER A 150 7.24 -5.96 -4.30
N THR A 151 6.45 -7.03 -4.23
CA THR A 151 6.93 -8.35 -3.78
C THR A 151 8.08 -8.84 -4.68
N ARG A 152 7.95 -8.73 -6.00
CA ARG A 152 9.00 -9.14 -6.94
C ARG A 152 10.25 -8.29 -6.78
N VAL A 153 10.09 -6.97 -6.64
CA VAL A 153 11.21 -6.03 -6.40
C VAL A 153 11.97 -6.41 -5.13
N LEU A 154 11.28 -6.63 -4.02
CA LEU A 154 11.91 -7.00 -2.76
C LEU A 154 12.63 -8.34 -2.82
N VAL A 155 12.07 -9.35 -3.51
CA VAL A 155 12.74 -10.64 -3.72
C VAL A 155 14.03 -10.46 -4.54
N LEU A 156 13.99 -9.64 -5.59
CA LEU A 156 15.18 -9.32 -6.39
C LEU A 156 16.23 -8.60 -5.55
N LEU A 157 15.83 -7.61 -4.75
CA LEU A 157 16.73 -6.88 -3.85
C LEU A 157 17.37 -7.82 -2.83
N LYS A 158 16.61 -8.71 -2.20
CA LYS A 158 17.16 -9.74 -1.30
C LYS A 158 18.19 -10.62 -1.98
N SER A 159 17.92 -11.09 -3.20
CA SER A 159 18.87 -11.94 -3.94
C SER A 159 20.20 -11.23 -4.22
N ARG A 160 20.17 -9.91 -4.46
CA ARG A 160 21.38 -9.10 -4.67
C ARG A 160 22.16 -8.83 -3.39
N VAL A 161 21.45 -8.65 -2.27
CA VAL A 161 22.08 -8.46 -0.96
C VAL A 161 22.70 -9.77 -0.44
N GLN A 162 22.10 -10.93 -0.72
CA GLN A 162 22.62 -12.24 -0.28
C GLN A 162 23.67 -12.87 -1.22
N GLY A 163 23.80 -12.37 -2.45
CA GLY A 163 24.81 -12.81 -3.43
C GLY A 163 26.12 -12.03 -3.40
N LEU A 164 26.23 -11.05 -2.48
CA LEU A 164 27.44 -10.34 -2.08
C LEU A 164 28.00 -10.99 -0.81
#